data_AF-A0A0C3E9C8-F1
#
_entry.id   AF-A0A0C3E9C8-F1
#
_cell.length_a   1.000
_cell.length_b   1.000
_cell.length_c   1.000
_cell.angle_alpha   90.00
_cell.angle_beta   90.00
_cell.angle_gamma   90.00
#
_symmetry.space_group_name_H-M   'P 1'
#
loop_
_entity.id
_entity.type
_entity.pdbx_description
1 polymer ?
#
loop_
_entity_poly.entity_id
_entity_poly.type
_entity_poly.pdbx_seq_one_letter_code
_entity_poly.pdbx_strand_id
1 'polypeptide(L)'
;LQQLHKLAFKVVHLMTIVLPAWREICRDLELEPQLIPHDVSTRWNSCCDMVDVGVDYREAVDGVTQCRDLGLRKFELSDHEWEVLGELHDILKILKDAMLYFSRGSTYIPTMNAMKEQPAFSIPNLASVIPAMDLMDREFTSYAHDPSYSAPIHASIELAQKTLSRYYSLMDKSTLYHIAMGTLLSHVFWKFD
;
A
#
# COMPACT_ATOMS: atom_id res chain seq x y z
N LEU A 1 7.39 11.63 -4.31
CA LEU A 1 6.32 11.71 -3.28
C LEU A 1 5.87 13.14 -2.94
N GLN A 2 6.76 14.06 -2.55
CA GLN A 2 6.35 15.42 -2.15
C GLN A 2 5.71 16.24 -3.27
N GLN A 3 6.19 16.16 -4.52
CA GLN A 3 5.52 16.81 -5.66
C GLN A 3 4.11 16.27 -5.83
N LEU A 4 3.95 14.94 -5.86
CA LEU A 4 2.65 14.27 -6.03
C LEU A 4 1.65 14.67 -4.94
N HIS A 5 2.08 14.72 -3.67
CA HIS A 5 1.22 15.18 -2.58
C HIS A 5 0.74 16.63 -2.79
N LYS A 6 1.65 17.54 -3.12
CA LYS A 6 1.30 18.95 -3.37
C LYS A 6 0.40 19.11 -4.60
N LEU A 7 0.59 18.26 -5.62
CA LEU A 7 -0.25 18.22 -6.81
C LEU A 7 -1.66 17.73 -6.46
N ALA A 8 -1.79 16.56 -5.81
CA ALA A 8 -3.07 15.99 -5.39
C ALA A 8 -3.86 16.99 -4.53
N PHE A 9 -3.20 17.62 -3.56
CA PHE A 9 -3.79 18.67 -2.75
C PHE A 9 -4.32 19.83 -3.62
N LYS A 10 -3.55 20.31 -4.59
CA LYS A 10 -3.97 21.39 -5.51
C LYS A 10 -5.12 20.99 -6.42
N VAL A 11 -5.12 19.77 -6.96
CA VAL A 11 -6.20 19.26 -7.81
C VAL A 11 -7.51 19.22 -7.03
N VAL A 12 -7.48 18.74 -5.78
CA VAL A 12 -8.65 18.67 -4.90
C VAL A 12 -9.15 20.06 -4.49
N HIS A 13 -8.26 20.99 -4.15
CA HIS A 13 -8.64 22.28 -3.57
C HIS A 13 -8.87 23.41 -4.60
N LEU A 14 -8.32 23.31 -5.81
CA LEU A 14 -8.54 24.27 -6.90
C LEU A 14 -9.60 23.75 -7.87
N MET A 15 -10.81 23.53 -7.35
CA MET A 15 -11.92 22.89 -8.06
C MET A 15 -12.40 23.63 -9.32
N THR A 16 -12.10 24.92 -9.44
CA THR A 16 -12.60 25.76 -10.54
C THR A 16 -11.66 25.84 -11.74
N ILE A 17 -10.38 25.52 -11.59
CA ILE A 17 -9.36 25.71 -12.64
C ILE A 17 -8.61 24.41 -12.91
N VAL A 18 -8.06 23.79 -11.85
CA VAL A 18 -7.19 22.62 -12.01
C VAL A 18 -8.02 21.35 -12.19
N LEU A 19 -9.11 21.19 -11.44
CA LEU A 19 -9.95 20.00 -11.52
C LEU A 19 -10.64 19.82 -12.88
N PRO A 20 -11.20 20.87 -13.53
CA PRO A 20 -11.77 20.75 -14.87
C PRO A 20 -10.70 20.35 -15.90
N ALA A 21 -9.51 20.97 -15.85
CA ALA A 21 -8.41 20.65 -16.73
C ALA A 21 -7.92 19.20 -16.54
N TRP A 22 -7.82 18.72 -15.30
CA TRP A 22 -7.53 17.32 -14.99
C TRP A 22 -8.56 16.37 -15.63
N ARG A 23 -9.85 16.67 -15.50
CA ARG A 23 -10.93 15.85 -16.08
C ARG A 23 -10.96 15.89 -17.60
N GLU A 24 -10.55 16.99 -18.22
CA GLU A 24 -10.38 17.09 -19.67
C GLU A 24 -9.23 16.20 -20.13
N ILE A 25 -8.05 16.32 -19.52
CA ILE A 25 -6.88 15.50 -19.86
C ILE A 25 -7.14 14.01 -19.63
N CYS A 26 -7.82 13.63 -18.55
CA CYS A 26 -8.21 12.22 -18.34
C CYS A 26 -9.11 11.71 -19.47
N ARG A 27 -10.08 12.52 -19.93
CA ARG A 27 -10.96 12.15 -21.05
C ARG A 27 -10.21 12.04 -22.38
N ASP A 28 -9.27 12.95 -22.62
CA ASP A 28 -8.44 12.94 -23.83
C ASP A 28 -7.53 11.70 -23.89
N LEU A 29 -7.13 11.17 -22.74
CA LEU A 29 -6.35 9.94 -22.59
C LEU A 29 -7.23 8.68 -22.45
N GLU A 30 -8.54 8.79 -22.64
CA GLU A 30 -9.51 7.69 -22.47
C GLU A 30 -9.48 7.04 -21.06
N LEU A 31 -9.01 7.77 -20.06
CA LEU A 31 -9.02 7.36 -18.66
C LEU A 31 -10.33 7.75 -17.98
N GLU A 32 -10.86 6.87 -17.13
CA GLU A 32 -12.00 7.18 -16.28
C GLU A 32 -11.67 8.41 -15.41
N PRO A 33 -12.49 9.49 -15.39
CA PRO A 33 -12.16 10.71 -14.65
C PRO A 33 -12.20 10.53 -13.12
N GLN A 34 -11.17 9.89 -12.56
CA GLN A 34 -10.98 9.72 -11.13
C GLN A 34 -10.23 10.91 -10.54
N LEU A 35 -10.59 11.30 -9.31
CA LEU A 35 -9.85 12.30 -8.56
C LEU A 35 -8.63 11.64 -7.91
N ILE A 36 -7.44 12.22 -8.06
CA ILE A 36 -6.27 11.79 -7.30
C ILE A 36 -6.57 11.96 -5.79
N PRO A 37 -6.56 10.88 -4.99
CA PRO A 37 -6.70 10.99 -3.54
C PRO A 37 -5.58 11.86 -2.99
N HIS A 38 -5.89 12.74 -2.05
CA HIS A 38 -4.85 13.43 -1.29
C HIS A 38 -4.50 12.61 -0.04
N ASP A 39 -3.23 12.65 0.34
CA ASP A 39 -2.74 12.06 1.57
C ASP A 39 -3.33 12.77 2.80
N VAL A 40 -3.79 12.00 3.77
CA VAL A 40 -4.46 12.44 4.99
C VAL A 40 -3.75 11.79 6.17
N SER A 41 -3.09 12.60 6.99
CA SER A 41 -2.25 12.11 8.10
C SER A 41 -2.98 11.19 9.09
N THR A 42 -4.30 11.34 9.26
CA THR A 42 -5.10 10.50 10.18
C THR A 42 -5.62 9.22 9.53
N ARG A 43 -5.47 9.06 8.20
CA ARG A 43 -5.93 7.89 7.45
C ARG A 43 -4.73 7.15 6.86
N TRP A 44 -4.38 6.02 7.48
CA TRP A 44 -3.11 5.32 7.26
C TRP A 44 -2.88 4.80 5.83
N ASN A 45 -3.94 4.59 5.04
CA ASN A 45 -3.83 4.09 3.66
C ASN A 45 -3.80 5.19 2.60
N SER A 46 -4.05 6.45 2.99
CA SER A 46 -4.27 7.54 2.03
C SER A 46 -3.03 7.88 1.19
N CYS A 47 -1.82 7.79 1.78
CA CYS A 47 -0.57 7.91 1.02
C CYS A 47 -0.43 6.80 -0.03
N CYS A 48 -0.82 5.56 0.28
CA CYS A 48 -0.76 4.45 -0.69
C CYS A 48 -1.80 4.67 -1.79
N ASP A 49 -3.04 5.00 -1.43
CA ASP A 49 -4.12 5.32 -2.41
C ASP A 49 -3.71 6.45 -3.38
N MET A 50 -3.00 7.47 -2.88
CA MET A 50 -2.47 8.57 -3.70
C MET A 50 -1.37 8.09 -4.66
N VAL A 51 -0.47 7.22 -4.20
CA VAL A 51 0.62 6.69 -5.02
C VAL A 51 0.08 5.77 -6.11
N ASP A 52 -0.85 4.86 -5.78
CA ASP A 52 -1.50 3.95 -6.75
C ASP A 52 -2.11 4.75 -7.90
N VAL A 53 -2.98 5.73 -7.59
CA VAL A 53 -3.61 6.57 -8.62
C VAL A 53 -2.57 7.44 -9.33
N GLY A 54 -1.54 7.91 -8.63
CA GLY A 54 -0.47 8.69 -9.24
C GLY A 54 0.31 7.92 -10.30
N VAL A 55 0.59 6.64 -10.06
CA VAL A 55 1.29 5.75 -11.00
C VAL A 55 0.36 5.34 -12.14
N ASP A 56 -0.88 4.96 -11.85
CA ASP A 56 -1.88 4.55 -12.85
C ASP A 56 -2.21 5.69 -13.84
N TYR A 57 -2.24 6.93 -13.35
CA TYR A 57 -2.57 8.12 -14.14
C TYR A 57 -1.33 8.97 -14.49
N ARG A 58 -0.15 8.34 -14.62
CA ARG A 58 1.12 9.03 -14.92
C ARG A 58 1.01 10.01 -16.08
N GLU A 59 0.44 9.57 -17.22
CA GLU A 59 0.29 10.42 -18.41
C GLU A 59 -0.60 11.64 -18.15
N ALA A 60 -1.66 11.48 -17.36
CA ALA A 60 -2.52 12.60 -16.98
C ALA A 60 -1.83 13.57 -16.01
N VAL A 61 -1.01 13.05 -15.09
CA VAL A 61 -0.17 13.85 -14.19
C VAL A 61 0.85 14.68 -14.98
N ASP A 62 1.54 14.06 -15.94
CA ASP A 62 2.49 14.74 -16.81
C ASP A 62 1.77 15.80 -17.67
N GLY A 63 0.61 15.47 -18.26
CA GLY A 63 -0.19 16.42 -19.05
C GLY A 63 -0.64 17.65 -18.26
N VAL A 64 -1.15 17.46 -17.02
CA VAL A 64 -1.59 18.57 -16.17
C VAL A 64 -0.43 19.43 -15.67
N THR A 65 0.73 18.82 -15.38
CA THR A 65 1.90 19.57 -14.92
C THR A 65 2.58 20.34 -16.05
N GLN A 66 2.54 19.83 -17.28
CA GLN A 66 3.10 20.49 -18.46
C GLN A 66 2.20 21.60 -19.04
N CYS A 67 0.92 21.64 -18.67
CA CYS A 67 0.01 22.71 -19.05
C CYS A 67 0.43 24.06 -18.45
N ARG A 68 0.88 24.98 -19.32
CA ARG A 68 1.45 26.28 -18.91
C ARG A 68 0.46 27.15 -18.15
N ASP A 69 -0.82 27.09 -18.51
CA ASP A 69 -1.87 27.94 -17.95
C ASP A 69 -2.21 27.59 -16.49
N LEU A 70 -1.90 26.36 -16.06
CA LEU A 70 -2.16 25.90 -14.69
C LEU A 70 -1.04 26.27 -13.70
N GLY A 71 0.15 26.62 -14.19
CA GLY A 71 1.30 26.95 -13.34
C GLY A 71 1.76 25.79 -12.44
N LEU A 72 1.52 24.54 -12.86
CA LEU A 72 1.80 23.33 -12.09
C LEU A 72 3.14 22.66 -12.41
N ARG A 73 3.90 23.20 -13.37
CA ARG A 73 5.18 22.65 -13.83
C ARG A 73 6.22 22.41 -12.73
N LYS A 74 6.14 23.15 -11.62
CA LYS A 74 7.00 22.91 -10.44
C LYS A 74 6.76 21.58 -9.72
N PHE A 75 5.69 20.87 -10.09
CA PHE A 75 5.34 19.54 -9.58
C PHE A 75 5.56 18.43 -10.61
N GLU A 76 6.15 18.75 -11.77
CA GLU A 76 6.57 17.77 -12.76
C GLU A 76 7.59 16.82 -12.13
N LEU A 77 7.41 15.52 -12.39
CA LEU A 77 8.34 14.47 -11.98
C LEU A 77 9.21 14.11 -13.19
N SER A 78 10.51 13.95 -12.95
CA SER A 78 11.44 13.38 -13.93
C SER A 78 11.20 11.88 -14.10
N ASP A 79 11.69 11.31 -15.22
CA ASP A 79 11.59 9.87 -15.47
C ASP A 79 12.21 9.04 -14.33
N HIS A 80 13.32 9.50 -13.77
CA HIS A 80 13.96 8.85 -12.63
C HIS A 80 13.10 8.93 -11.36
N GLU A 81 12.43 10.06 -11.11
CA GLU A 81 11.52 10.17 -9.97
C GLU A 81 10.29 9.27 -10.13
N TRP A 82 9.81 9.07 -11.36
CA TRP A 82 8.74 8.12 -11.68
C TRP A 82 9.17 6.67 -11.46
N GLU A 83 10.39 6.31 -11.86
CA GLU A 83 10.98 4.99 -11.62
C GLU A 83 11.05 4.69 -10.11
N VAL A 84 11.64 5.59 -9.33
CA VAL A 84 11.73 5.45 -7.86
C VAL A 84 10.33 5.43 -7.20
N LEU A 85 9.35 6.15 -7.77
CA LEU A 85 7.97 6.13 -7.28
C LEU A 85 7.30 4.77 -7.54
N GLY A 86 7.56 4.16 -8.70
CA GLY A 86 7.09 2.80 -9.02
C GLY A 86 7.70 1.75 -8.09
N GLU A 87 9.01 1.84 -7.84
CA GLU A 87 9.69 0.98 -6.86
C GLU A 87 9.09 1.13 -5.45
N LEU A 88 8.82 2.37 -5.03
CA LEU A 88 8.19 2.66 -3.75
C LEU A 88 6.76 2.10 -3.69
N HIS A 89 6.00 2.18 -4.79
CA HIS A 89 4.64 1.67 -4.88
C HIS A 89 4.57 0.17 -4.57
N ASP A 90 5.49 -0.64 -5.10
CA ASP A 90 5.51 -2.08 -4.86
C ASP A 90 5.69 -2.44 -3.38
N ILE A 91 6.53 -1.68 -2.68
CA ILE A 91 6.77 -1.83 -1.23
C ILE A 91 5.55 -1.36 -0.42
N LEU A 92 4.93 -0.26 -0.82
CA LEU A 92 3.72 0.24 -0.15
C LEU A 92 2.53 -0.70 -0.35
N LYS A 93 2.45 -1.38 -1.49
CA LYS A 93 1.37 -2.32 -1.82
C LYS A 93 1.28 -3.47 -0.83
N ILE A 94 2.40 -4.10 -0.46
CA ILE A 94 2.38 -5.20 0.53
C ILE A 94 1.87 -4.73 1.91
N LEU A 95 2.25 -3.52 2.32
CA LEU A 95 1.76 -2.92 3.57
C LEU A 95 0.26 -2.61 3.48
N LYS A 96 -0.19 -2.07 2.35
CA LYS A 96 -1.60 -1.78 2.09
C LYS A 96 -2.44 -3.05 2.09
N ASP A 97 -1.97 -4.13 1.47
CA ASP A 97 -2.67 -5.41 1.43
C ASP A 97 -2.81 -6.03 2.82
N ALA A 98 -1.75 -5.98 3.64
CA ALA A 98 -1.82 -6.40 5.04
C ALA A 98 -2.84 -5.57 5.83
N MET A 99 -2.83 -4.24 5.70
CA MET A 99 -3.78 -3.37 6.38
C MET A 99 -5.22 -3.62 5.93
N LEU A 100 -5.46 -3.79 4.63
CA LEU A 100 -6.77 -4.13 4.10
C LEU A 100 -7.23 -5.49 4.61
N TYR A 101 -6.33 -6.47 4.72
CA TYR A 101 -6.63 -7.77 5.32
C TYR A 101 -7.16 -7.62 6.76
N PHE A 102 -6.49 -6.85 7.62
CA PHE A 102 -6.96 -6.60 9.00
C PHE A 102 -8.19 -5.70 9.10
N SER A 103 -8.44 -4.87 8.08
CA SER A 103 -9.62 -4.00 8.02
C SER A 103 -10.89 -4.71 7.55
N ARG A 104 -10.78 -5.92 6.97
CA ARG A 104 -11.94 -6.67 6.49
C ARG A 104 -12.77 -7.18 7.66
N GLY A 105 -14.04 -6.76 7.70
CA GLY A 105 -15.08 -7.49 8.42
C GLY A 105 -15.35 -8.79 7.69
N SER A 106 -14.85 -9.90 8.24
CA SER A 106 -15.04 -11.29 7.83
C SER A 106 -15.34 -11.55 6.34
N THR A 107 -14.32 -11.91 5.57
CA THR A 107 -14.50 -12.22 4.14
C THR A 107 -14.66 -13.73 3.92
N TYR A 108 -15.72 -14.11 3.22
CA TYR A 108 -15.89 -15.46 2.68
C TYR A 108 -14.76 -15.73 1.68
N ILE A 109 -13.92 -16.72 1.94
CA ILE A 109 -12.94 -17.22 0.99
C ILE A 109 -13.60 -18.40 0.27
N PRO A 110 -13.97 -18.28 -1.03
CA PRO A 110 -14.31 -19.44 -1.82
C PRO A 110 -12.99 -20.18 -2.06
N THR A 111 -12.75 -21.26 -1.31
CA THR A 111 -11.68 -22.19 -1.63
C THR A 111 -12.01 -22.79 -2.99
N MET A 112 -11.32 -22.35 -4.04
CA MET A 112 -11.42 -22.90 -5.40
C MET A 112 -10.83 -24.32 -5.54
N ASN A 113 -10.72 -25.04 -4.43
CA ASN A 113 -10.31 -26.44 -4.38
C ASN A 113 -11.44 -27.21 -3.67
N ALA A 114 -12.50 -27.47 -4.42
CA ALA A 114 -13.60 -28.33 -3.99
C ALA A 114 -13.14 -29.79 -3.86
N MET A 115 -12.32 -30.13 -2.84
CA MET A 115 -12.25 -31.53 -2.38
C MET A 115 -11.63 -31.83 -1.01
N LYS A 116 -11.14 -30.89 -0.17
CA LYS A 116 -10.63 -31.35 1.14
C LYS A 116 -10.78 -30.49 2.39
N GLU A 117 -11.15 -29.22 2.34
CA GLU A 117 -11.25 -28.45 3.59
C GLU A 117 -12.50 -27.58 3.63
N GLN A 118 -13.19 -27.63 4.78
CA GLN A 118 -14.33 -26.77 5.12
C GLN A 118 -14.00 -25.30 4.80
N PRO A 119 -14.97 -24.49 4.33
CA PRO A 119 -14.75 -23.09 4.03
C PRO A 119 -14.18 -22.37 5.26
N ALA A 120 -12.91 -21.98 5.20
CA ALA A 120 -12.23 -21.30 6.29
C ALA A 120 -12.62 -19.82 6.23
N PHE A 121 -13.64 -19.45 7.01
CA PHE A 121 -13.93 -18.06 7.32
C PHE A 121 -12.80 -17.50 8.17
N SER A 122 -11.78 -16.93 7.54
CA SER A 122 -10.64 -16.33 8.25
C SER A 122 -10.95 -14.88 8.57
N ILE A 123 -11.57 -14.66 9.73
CA ILE A 123 -11.56 -13.34 10.36
C ILE A 123 -10.13 -13.09 10.84
N PRO A 124 -9.49 -11.98 10.43
CA PRO A 124 -8.21 -11.59 11.00
C PRO A 124 -8.38 -11.46 12.51
N ASN A 125 -7.56 -12.17 13.26
CA ASN A 125 -7.56 -12.16 14.71
C ASN A 125 -6.14 -11.87 15.21
N LEU A 126 -5.97 -11.76 16.52
CA LEU A 126 -4.67 -11.38 17.05
C LEU A 126 -3.55 -12.36 16.66
N ALA A 127 -3.86 -13.66 16.52
CA ALA A 127 -2.88 -14.66 16.10
C ALA A 127 -2.52 -14.56 14.61
N SER A 128 -3.37 -13.94 13.76
CA SER A 128 -3.07 -13.74 12.33
C SER A 128 -2.09 -12.59 12.06
N VAL A 129 -1.76 -11.79 13.09
CA VAL A 129 -0.76 -10.73 12.97
C VAL A 129 0.64 -11.28 12.71
N ILE A 130 1.03 -12.38 13.37
CA ILE A 130 2.37 -12.96 13.18
C ILE A 130 2.57 -13.47 11.75
N PRO A 131 1.67 -14.31 11.18
CA PRO A 131 1.78 -14.71 9.77
C PRO A 131 1.79 -13.54 8.78
N ALA A 132 1.01 -12.49 9.05
CA ALA A 132 1.02 -11.30 8.20
C ALA A 132 2.34 -10.54 8.28
N MET A 133 2.92 -10.43 9.48
CA MET A 133 4.25 -9.84 9.66
C MET A 133 5.35 -10.68 9.03
N ASP A 134 5.29 -12.01 9.14
CA ASP A 134 6.26 -12.92 8.52
C ASP A 134 6.21 -12.83 7.00
N LEU A 135 5.00 -12.70 6.43
CA LEU A 135 4.81 -12.43 5.02
C LEU A 135 5.48 -11.10 4.62
N MET A 136 5.21 -10.01 5.34
CA MET A 136 5.82 -8.70 5.06
C MET A 136 7.36 -8.76 5.13
N ASP A 137 7.92 -9.40 6.17
CA ASP A 137 9.37 -9.51 6.34
C ASP A 137 10.02 -10.34 5.22
N ARG A 138 9.34 -11.41 4.78
CA ARG A 138 9.78 -12.22 3.64
C ARG A 138 9.79 -11.43 2.34
N GLU A 139 8.72 -10.69 2.04
CA GLU A 139 8.65 -9.87 0.81
C GLU A 139 9.70 -8.74 0.87
N PHE A 140 9.88 -8.08 2.01
CA PHE A 140 10.95 -7.08 2.19
C PHE A 140 12.34 -7.67 2.02
N THR A 141 12.55 -8.89 2.51
CA THR A 141 13.81 -9.60 2.28
C THR A 141 14.01 -9.88 0.79
N SER A 142 12.97 -10.28 0.06
CA SER A 142 13.03 -10.46 -1.39
C SER A 142 13.43 -9.15 -2.09
N TYR A 143 12.76 -8.04 -1.78
CA TYR A 143 13.07 -6.73 -2.36
C TYR A 143 14.47 -6.24 -1.98
N ALA A 144 14.96 -6.53 -0.77
CA ALA A 144 16.30 -6.14 -0.34
C ALA A 144 17.42 -6.83 -1.13
N HIS A 145 17.17 -8.04 -1.66
CA HIS A 145 18.13 -8.80 -2.45
C HIS A 145 18.01 -8.58 -3.96
N ASP A 146 16.96 -7.89 -4.40
CA ASP A 146 16.73 -7.60 -5.81
C ASP A 146 17.56 -6.37 -6.23
N PRO A 147 18.56 -6.54 -7.11
CA PRO A 147 19.45 -5.45 -7.53
C PRO A 147 18.79 -4.44 -8.48
N SER A 148 17.53 -4.69 -8.89
CA SER A 148 16.78 -3.74 -9.73
C SER A 148 16.32 -2.51 -8.95
N TYR A 149 16.17 -2.60 -7.63
CA TYR A 149 15.76 -1.47 -6.81
C TYR A 149 16.88 -0.47 -6.60
N SER A 150 16.49 0.81 -6.54
CA SER A 150 17.43 1.91 -6.30
C SER A 150 17.96 1.93 -4.86
N ALA A 151 19.14 2.52 -4.66
CA ALA A 151 19.75 2.71 -3.34
C ALA A 151 18.82 3.34 -2.27
N PRO A 152 18.02 4.40 -2.54
CA PRO A 152 17.10 4.94 -1.55
C PRO A 152 15.99 3.95 -1.17
N ILE A 153 15.59 3.07 -2.08
CA ILE A 153 14.60 2.03 -1.83
C ILE A 153 15.17 0.92 -0.95
N HIS A 154 16.39 0.45 -1.22
CA HIS A 154 17.09 -0.47 -0.31
C HIS A 154 17.23 0.09 1.12
N ALA A 155 17.60 1.37 1.25
CA ALA A 155 17.68 2.02 2.57
C ALA A 155 16.31 2.11 3.26
N SER A 156 15.24 2.31 2.49
CA SER A 156 13.86 2.35 2.99
C SER A 156 13.40 0.96 3.48
N ILE A 157 13.72 -0.10 2.74
CA ILE A 157 13.45 -1.49 3.12
C ILE A 157 14.18 -1.84 4.42
N GLU A 158 15.46 -1.48 4.55
CA GLU A 158 16.23 -1.74 5.77
C GLU A 158 15.59 -1.06 7.00
N LEU A 159 15.08 0.17 6.83
CA LEU A 159 14.35 0.88 7.88
C LEU A 159 13.01 0.18 8.22
N ALA A 160 12.30 -0.32 7.21
CA ALA A 160 11.06 -1.06 7.40
C ALA A 160 11.29 -2.39 8.15
N GLN A 161 12.33 -3.15 7.79
CA GLN A 161 12.72 -4.39 8.49
C GLN A 161 13.14 -4.13 9.94
N LYS A 162 13.90 -3.06 10.22
CA LYS A 162 14.20 -2.63 11.60
C LYS A 162 12.94 -2.32 12.39
N THR A 163 11.96 -1.71 11.73
CA THR A 163 10.66 -1.41 12.33
C THR A 163 9.87 -2.68 12.63
N LEU A 164 9.80 -3.63 11.70
CA LEU A 164 9.18 -4.95 11.92
C LEU A 164 9.87 -5.71 13.07
N SER A 165 11.20 -5.73 13.09
CA SER A 165 12.00 -6.35 14.16
C SER A 165 11.65 -5.79 15.54
N ARG A 166 11.42 -4.47 15.64
CA ARG A 166 10.95 -3.86 16.89
C ARG A 166 9.55 -4.36 17.28
N TYR A 167 8.64 -4.49 16.33
CA TYR A 167 7.30 -5.04 16.60
C TYR A 167 7.37 -6.51 17.04
N TYR A 168 8.21 -7.35 16.43
CA TYR A 168 8.45 -8.71 16.91
C TYR A 168 8.90 -8.74 18.37
N SER A 169 9.88 -7.90 18.75
CA SER A 169 10.33 -7.80 20.15
C SER A 169 9.22 -7.37 21.12
N LEU A 170 8.27 -6.55 20.68
CA LEU A 170 7.13 -6.13 21.51
C LEU A 170 6.06 -7.22 21.60
N MET A 171 5.81 -7.97 20.52
CA MET A 171 4.88 -9.09 20.52
C MET A 171 5.35 -10.22 21.44
N ASP A 172 6.64 -10.55 21.41
CA ASP A 172 7.27 -11.55 22.29
C ASP A 172 7.17 -11.17 23.79
N LYS A 173 7.10 -9.88 24.10
CA LYS A 173 6.90 -9.39 25.48
C LYS A 173 5.43 -9.34 25.89
N SER A 174 4.51 -9.50 24.94
CA SER A 174 3.08 -9.33 25.19
C SER A 174 2.42 -10.65 25.56
N THR A 175 1.94 -10.73 26.80
CA THR A 175 1.15 -11.87 27.29
C THR A 175 -0.06 -12.15 26.39
N LEU A 176 -0.65 -11.12 25.77
CA LEU A 176 -1.81 -11.27 24.90
C LEU A 176 -1.48 -12.03 23.61
N TYR A 177 -0.32 -11.75 23.00
CA TYR A 177 0.16 -12.49 21.82
C TYR A 177 0.51 -13.94 22.19
N HIS A 178 1.14 -14.16 23.36
CA HIS A 178 1.40 -15.52 23.86
C HIS A 178 0.12 -16.33 24.08
N ILE A 179 -0.91 -15.74 24.69
CA ILE A 179 -2.21 -16.41 24.87
C ILE A 179 -2.86 -16.69 23.51
N ALA A 180 -2.89 -15.72 22.60
CA ALA A 180 -3.48 -15.89 21.27
C ALA A 180 -2.80 -17.03 20.49
N MET A 181 -1.46 -17.10 20.55
CA MET A 181 -0.69 -18.18 19.90
C MET A 181 -0.90 -19.53 20.57
N GLY A 182 -0.96 -19.60 21.90
CA GLY A 182 -1.28 -20.83 22.62
C GLY A 182 -2.65 -21.39 22.25
N THR A 183 -3.64 -20.51 22.08
CA THR A 183 -5.01 -20.89 21.65
C THR A 183 -5.06 -21.35 20.20
N LEU A 184 -4.24 -20.76 19.30
CA LEU A 184 -4.14 -21.21 17.91
C LEU A 184 -3.52 -22.62 17.83
N LEU A 185 -2.42 -22.85 18.56
CA LEU A 185 -1.78 -24.17 18.61
C LEU A 185 -2.74 -25.22 19.17
N SER A 186 -3.45 -24.93 20.26
CA SER A 186 -4.45 -25.89 20.80
C SER A 186 -5.57 -26.17 19.80
N HIS A 187 -6.09 -25.18 19.08
CA HIS A 187 -7.10 -25.41 18.03
C HIS A 187 -6.60 -26.24 16.84
N VAL A 188 -5.31 -26.13 16.49
CA VAL A 188 -4.69 -26.95 15.45
C VAL A 188 -4.44 -28.37 15.96
N PHE A 189 -3.96 -28.54 17.20
CA PHE A 189 -3.68 -29.85 17.79
C PHE A 189 -4.95 -30.65 18.12
N TRP A 190 -6.02 -30.04 18.63
CA TRP A 190 -7.29 -30.73 18.94
C TRP A 190 -8.14 -31.11 17.71
N LYS A 191 -7.70 -30.76 16.49
CA LYS A 191 -8.35 -31.20 15.23
C LYS A 191 -7.81 -32.54 14.71
N PHE A 192 -6.82 -33.14 15.38
CA PHE A 192 -6.17 -34.38 14.98
C PHE A 192 -6.39 -35.57 15.94
N ASP A 193 -7.26 -35.43 16.93
CA ASP A 193 -7.81 -36.51 17.76
C ASP A 193 -9.30 -36.74 17.44
#